data_AF-A0A7V1EEQ6-F1
#
_entry.id   AF-A0A7V1EEQ6-F1
#
_cell.length_a   1.000
_cell.length_b   1.000
_cell.length_c   1.000
_cell.angle_alpha   90.00
_cell.angle_beta   90.00
_cell.angle_gamma   90.00
#
_symmetry.space_group_name_H-M   'P 1'
#
loop_
_entity.id
_entity.type
_entity.pdbx_description
1 polymer ?
#
loop_
_entity_poly.entity_id
_entity_poly.type
_entity_poly.pdbx_seq_one_letter_code
_entity_poly.pdbx_strand_id
1 'polypeptide(L)'
;MKLIKMSGILLVVMLVFFCYSVSEASTFPYELNVTRDILLGAAGLSTIGLSMYLDRYMEIPDEQDINNLDKSDINRFDRSAADNWSENARSASDILLLSSSVSPLLLLVPDITEREWSDFATVLIMYAEAMAINLGITDTVKVLVNRKRPYLYNNSVSMQKKINGGSGSVKSFYSGHTSIAFCSAVFLSKVYSDIYPGSRTRYLLSGVSLTAAATTGY
;
A
#
# COMPACT_ATOMS: atom_id res chain seq x y z
N MET A 1 14.71 -18.66 18.39
CA MET A 1 14.44 -18.34 16.96
C MET A 1 13.44 -17.18 16.76
N LYS A 2 13.50 -16.13 17.60
CA LYS A 2 12.72 -14.87 17.43
C LYS A 2 13.60 -13.65 17.11
N LEU A 3 14.90 -13.70 17.42
CA LEU A 3 15.86 -12.61 17.20
C LEU A 3 16.22 -12.36 15.72
N ILE A 4 16.14 -13.37 14.86
CA ILE A 4 16.60 -13.29 13.45
C ILE A 4 15.58 -12.58 12.53
N LYS A 5 14.29 -12.53 12.90
CA LYS A 5 13.27 -11.83 12.10
C LYS A 5 13.25 -10.31 12.35
N MET A 6 13.57 -9.90 13.57
CA MET A 6 13.71 -8.49 13.94
C MET A 6 15.00 -7.88 13.34
N SER A 7 16.05 -8.67 13.15
CA SER A 7 17.33 -8.17 12.63
C SER A 7 17.26 -7.74 11.17
N GLY A 8 16.40 -8.34 10.33
CA GLY A 8 16.26 -7.95 8.92
C GLY A 8 15.57 -6.58 8.74
N ILE A 9 14.48 -6.34 9.48
CA ILE A 9 13.76 -5.05 9.47
C ILE A 9 14.64 -3.95 10.08
N LEU A 10 15.33 -4.26 11.17
CA LEU A 10 16.28 -3.32 11.80
C LEU A 10 17.47 -3.00 10.88
N LEU A 11 17.94 -3.96 10.08
CA LEU A 11 19.01 -3.76 9.10
C LEU A 11 18.54 -2.86 7.94
N VAL A 12 17.31 -3.03 7.44
CA VAL A 12 16.73 -2.16 6.42
C VAL A 12 16.55 -0.74 6.96
N VAL A 13 16.05 -0.59 8.18
CA VAL A 13 15.92 0.71 8.86
C VAL A 13 17.31 1.34 9.12
N MET A 14 18.31 0.57 9.54
CA MET A 14 19.69 1.06 9.75
C MET A 14 20.39 1.44 8.43
N LEU A 15 20.14 0.72 7.33
CA LEU A 15 20.69 1.05 6.01
C LEU A 15 20.08 2.33 5.44
N VAL A 16 18.81 2.61 5.74
CA VAL A 16 18.15 3.89 5.41
C VAL A 16 18.77 5.05 6.21
N PHE A 17 19.08 4.85 7.49
CA PHE A 17 19.70 5.89 8.34
C PHE A 17 21.18 6.15 8.02
N PHE A 18 21.96 5.14 7.61
CA PHE A 18 23.41 5.27 7.38
C PHE A 18 23.77 6.04 6.09
N CYS A 19 22.80 6.31 5.21
CA CYS A 19 23.04 6.91 3.89
C CYS A 19 22.73 8.42 3.80
N TYR A 20 22.52 9.12 4.91
CA TYR A 20 22.52 10.60 4.96
C TYR A 20 23.96 11.15 4.75
N SER A 21 24.59 10.82 3.62
CA SER A 21 25.65 11.67 3.10
C SER A 21 24.96 12.87 2.47
N VAL A 22 25.07 14.03 3.13
CA VAL A 22 24.49 15.31 2.70
C VAL A 22 24.88 15.57 1.25
N SER A 23 23.95 15.34 0.35
CA SER A 23 24.07 15.75 -1.04
C SER A 23 23.42 17.13 -1.13
N GLU A 24 24.08 18.09 -1.80
CA GLU A 24 23.51 19.42 -1.98
C GLU A 24 22.12 19.31 -2.60
N ALA A 25 21.17 19.81 -1.86
CA ALA A 25 19.77 19.68 -2.13
C ALA A 25 19.38 20.83 -3.08
N SER A 26 18.73 20.54 -4.21
CA SER A 26 18.40 21.59 -5.18
C SER A 26 17.26 22.48 -4.69
N THR A 27 16.96 23.56 -5.44
CA THR A 27 15.73 24.33 -5.25
C THR A 27 14.53 23.39 -5.18
N PHE A 28 13.63 23.60 -4.21
CA PHE A 28 12.46 22.75 -4.05
C PHE A 28 11.61 22.79 -5.33
N PRO A 29 11.35 21.64 -5.98
CA PRO A 29 10.88 21.62 -7.36
C PRO A 29 9.35 21.59 -7.50
N TYR A 30 8.61 21.66 -6.40
CA TYR A 30 7.15 21.54 -6.39
C TYR A 30 6.48 22.83 -5.93
N GLU A 31 5.29 23.07 -6.46
CA GLU A 31 4.42 24.16 -6.05
C GLU A 31 2.96 23.69 -6.11
N LEU A 32 2.14 24.21 -5.20
CA LEU A 32 0.71 23.97 -5.24
C LEU A 32 0.05 24.87 -6.28
N ASN A 33 -0.90 24.31 -7.00
CA ASN A 33 -1.77 25.03 -7.90
C ASN A 33 -3.23 24.76 -7.52
N VAL A 34 -3.91 25.80 -7.01
CA VAL A 34 -5.29 25.71 -6.49
C VAL A 34 -6.22 24.94 -7.43
N THR A 35 -6.20 25.22 -8.73
CA THR A 35 -7.08 24.53 -9.69
C THR A 35 -6.71 23.06 -9.84
N ARG A 36 -5.42 22.76 -10.02
CA ARG A 36 -4.94 21.38 -10.20
C ARG A 36 -5.20 20.53 -8.96
N ASP A 37 -4.85 21.04 -7.80
CA ASP A 37 -4.92 20.31 -6.54
C ASP A 37 -6.38 20.08 -6.11
N ILE A 38 -7.27 21.06 -6.34
CA ILE A 38 -8.71 20.86 -6.17
C ILE A 38 -9.22 19.75 -7.10
N LEU A 39 -8.81 19.74 -8.37
CA LEU A 39 -9.26 18.70 -9.32
C LEU A 39 -8.74 17.32 -8.93
N LEU A 40 -7.48 17.20 -8.51
CA LEU A 40 -6.88 15.94 -8.05
C LEU A 40 -7.53 15.44 -6.77
N GLY A 41 -7.70 16.32 -5.78
CA GLY A 41 -8.40 16.02 -4.53
C GLY A 41 -9.85 15.60 -4.77
N ALA A 42 -10.58 16.33 -5.62
CA ALA A 42 -11.96 15.99 -6.00
C ALA A 42 -12.03 14.64 -6.72
N ALA A 43 -11.09 14.34 -7.63
CA ALA A 43 -11.03 13.05 -8.31
C ALA A 43 -10.77 11.89 -7.32
N GLY A 44 -9.82 12.07 -6.39
CA GLY A 44 -9.55 11.09 -5.33
C GLY A 44 -10.78 10.84 -4.46
N LEU A 45 -11.39 11.90 -3.93
CA LEU A 45 -12.60 11.77 -3.10
C LEU A 45 -13.79 11.17 -3.86
N SER A 46 -13.96 11.52 -5.14
CA SER A 46 -15.05 10.98 -5.98
C SER A 46 -14.88 9.48 -6.21
N THR A 47 -13.66 9.00 -6.46
CA THR A 47 -13.39 7.57 -6.65
C THR A 47 -13.58 6.77 -5.35
N ILE A 48 -13.22 7.34 -4.19
CA ILE A 48 -13.55 6.76 -2.87
C ILE A 48 -15.07 6.72 -2.66
N GLY A 49 -15.79 7.82 -2.94
CA GLY A 49 -17.24 7.87 -2.82
C GLY A 49 -17.94 6.83 -3.71
N LEU A 50 -17.45 6.66 -4.94
CA LEU A 50 -17.92 5.64 -5.87
C LEU A 50 -17.71 4.23 -5.33
N SER A 51 -16.51 3.91 -4.82
CA SER A 51 -16.23 2.59 -4.27
C SER A 51 -17.15 2.27 -3.08
N MET A 52 -17.37 3.22 -2.17
CA MET A 52 -18.29 3.09 -1.04
C MET A 52 -19.75 2.94 -1.45
N TYR A 53 -20.16 3.57 -2.56
CA TYR A 53 -21.51 3.41 -3.11
C TYR A 53 -21.69 2.01 -3.70
N LEU A 54 -20.74 1.56 -4.53
CA LEU A 54 -20.78 0.25 -5.16
C LEU A 54 -20.68 -0.90 -4.14
N ASP A 55 -19.95 -0.71 -3.04
CA ASP A 55 -19.77 -1.72 -1.99
C ASP A 55 -21.08 -2.24 -1.41
N ARG A 56 -22.12 -1.40 -1.42
CA ARG A 56 -23.47 -1.72 -0.90
C ARG A 56 -24.21 -2.76 -1.72
N TYR A 57 -23.78 -2.98 -2.96
CA TYR A 57 -24.42 -3.89 -3.92
C TYR A 57 -23.61 -5.16 -4.16
N MET A 58 -22.49 -5.35 -3.46
CA MET A 58 -21.71 -6.58 -3.61
C MET A 58 -22.44 -7.77 -3.00
N GLU A 59 -22.39 -8.88 -3.72
CA GLU A 59 -22.78 -10.17 -3.20
C GLU A 59 -21.74 -10.68 -2.21
N ILE A 60 -22.17 -10.92 -0.96
CA ILE A 60 -21.35 -11.47 0.10
C ILE A 60 -21.75 -12.94 0.25
N PRO A 61 -20.83 -13.90 0.08
CA PRO A 61 -21.17 -15.31 0.14
C PRO A 61 -21.60 -15.71 1.54
N ASP A 62 -22.70 -16.44 1.64
CA ASP A 62 -23.17 -17.04 2.89
C ASP A 62 -22.48 -18.39 3.18
N GLU A 63 -22.90 -19.06 4.25
CA GLU A 63 -22.34 -20.36 4.62
C GLU A 63 -22.54 -21.43 3.54
N GLN A 64 -23.70 -21.45 2.89
CA GLN A 64 -24.03 -22.41 1.84
C GLN A 64 -23.16 -22.15 0.60
N ASP A 65 -23.01 -20.88 0.20
CA ASP A 65 -22.13 -20.49 -0.89
C ASP A 65 -20.69 -20.93 -0.64
N ILE A 66 -20.19 -20.72 0.58
CA ILE A 66 -18.82 -21.08 0.97
C ILE A 66 -18.61 -22.60 0.94
N ASN A 67 -19.58 -23.37 1.43
CA ASN A 67 -19.51 -24.83 1.43
C ASN A 67 -19.53 -25.43 0.02
N ASN A 68 -20.08 -24.71 -0.95
CA ASN A 68 -20.11 -25.11 -2.36
C ASN A 68 -18.87 -24.67 -3.17
N LEU A 69 -17.90 -23.98 -2.55
CA LEU A 69 -16.70 -23.53 -3.26
C LEU A 69 -15.77 -24.71 -3.57
N ASP A 70 -15.34 -24.80 -4.82
CA ASP A 70 -14.24 -25.67 -5.21
C ASP A 70 -12.98 -24.84 -5.51
N LYS A 71 -11.87 -25.22 -4.88
CA LYS A 71 -10.56 -24.63 -5.14
C LYS A 71 -10.09 -24.85 -6.59
N SER A 72 -10.63 -25.86 -7.27
CA SER A 72 -10.38 -26.12 -8.69
C SER A 72 -10.89 -24.98 -9.59
N ASP A 73 -11.87 -24.19 -9.14
CA ASP A 73 -12.39 -23.00 -9.85
C ASP A 73 -11.39 -21.83 -9.87
N ILE A 74 -10.41 -21.83 -8.95
CA ILE A 74 -9.33 -20.83 -8.97
C ILE A 74 -8.35 -21.17 -10.09
N ASN A 75 -7.96 -20.15 -10.87
CA ASN A 75 -6.92 -20.27 -11.88
C ASN A 75 -5.63 -20.89 -11.30
N ARG A 76 -4.89 -21.63 -12.13
CA ARG A 76 -3.73 -22.41 -11.68
C ARG A 76 -2.64 -21.58 -11.01
N PHE A 77 -2.45 -20.33 -11.42
CA PHE A 77 -1.42 -19.44 -10.87
C PHE A 77 -1.74 -19.02 -9.44
N ASP A 78 -3.00 -18.69 -9.15
CA ASP A 78 -3.44 -18.21 -7.83
C ASP A 78 -3.90 -19.35 -6.88
N ARG A 79 -4.14 -20.54 -7.41
CA ARG A 79 -4.75 -21.66 -6.67
C ARG A 79 -3.97 -22.03 -5.40
N SER A 80 -2.65 -21.92 -5.42
CA SER A 80 -1.81 -22.23 -4.26
C SER A 80 -2.07 -21.26 -3.08
N ALA A 81 -2.51 -20.03 -3.34
CA ALA A 81 -2.80 -19.06 -2.28
C ALA A 81 -3.89 -19.55 -1.32
N ALA A 82 -4.79 -20.42 -1.80
CA ALA A 82 -5.84 -21.00 -0.95
C ALA A 82 -5.28 -21.91 0.14
N ASP A 83 -4.10 -22.52 -0.04
CA ASP A 83 -3.47 -23.37 1.00
C ASP A 83 -2.57 -22.58 1.96
N ASN A 84 -2.20 -21.35 1.61
CA ASN A 84 -1.14 -20.61 2.30
C ASN A 84 -1.68 -19.66 3.37
N TRP A 85 -2.70 -20.10 4.12
CA TRP A 85 -3.24 -19.31 5.23
C TRP A 85 -2.27 -19.28 6.42
N SER A 86 -1.94 -18.07 6.87
CA SER A 86 -0.96 -17.75 7.89
C SER A 86 -1.25 -16.38 8.53
N GLU A 87 -1.73 -16.39 9.77
CA GLU A 87 -1.95 -15.15 10.53
C GLU A 87 -0.64 -14.37 10.76
N ASN A 88 0.50 -15.06 10.89
CA ASN A 88 1.80 -14.41 11.05
C ASN A 88 2.21 -13.61 9.80
N ALA A 89 1.94 -14.15 8.61
CA ALA A 89 2.25 -13.46 7.37
C ALA A 89 1.30 -12.29 7.13
N ARG A 90 0.02 -12.43 7.52
CA ARG A 90 -0.94 -11.32 7.58
C ARG A 90 -0.41 -10.17 8.44
N SER A 91 -0.04 -10.44 9.68
CA SER A 91 0.47 -9.40 10.59
C SER A 91 1.77 -8.77 10.07
N ALA A 92 2.65 -9.55 9.45
CA ALA A 92 3.86 -9.01 8.83
C ALA A 92 3.53 -8.07 7.65
N SER A 93 2.58 -8.46 6.80
CA SER A 93 2.08 -7.61 5.70
C SER A 93 1.45 -6.32 6.23
N ASP A 94 0.65 -6.37 7.30
CA ASP A 94 0.07 -5.19 7.94
C ASP A 94 1.16 -4.21 8.46
N ILE A 95 2.21 -4.73 9.08
CA ILE A 95 3.35 -3.93 9.56
C ILE A 95 4.11 -3.30 8.38
N LEU A 96 4.36 -4.07 7.31
CA LEU A 96 5.06 -3.57 6.13
C LEU A 96 4.23 -2.51 5.41
N LEU A 97 2.91 -2.70 5.27
CA LEU A 97 1.99 -1.69 4.77
C LEU A 97 2.11 -0.39 5.56
N LEU A 98 1.94 -0.47 6.89
CA LEU A 98 2.05 0.71 7.76
C LEU A 98 3.40 1.40 7.59
N SER A 99 4.49 0.63 7.61
CA SER A 99 5.86 1.13 7.47
C SER A 99 6.06 1.84 6.13
N SER A 100 5.62 1.24 5.02
CA SER A 100 5.67 1.84 3.70
C SER A 100 4.83 3.10 3.63
N SER A 101 3.60 3.09 4.17
CA SER A 101 2.69 4.24 4.15
C SER A 101 3.22 5.46 4.90
N VAL A 102 3.97 5.27 5.99
CA VAL A 102 4.55 6.38 6.75
C VAL A 102 5.93 6.81 6.25
N SER A 103 6.62 5.97 5.47
CA SER A 103 7.99 6.24 5.01
C SER A 103 8.18 7.53 4.22
N PRO A 104 7.25 8.00 3.35
CA PRO A 104 7.42 9.29 2.69
C PRO A 104 7.54 10.44 3.70
N LEU A 105 6.69 10.44 4.73
CA LEU A 105 6.72 11.49 5.74
C LEU A 105 7.97 11.36 6.61
N LEU A 106 8.28 10.16 7.11
CA LEU A 106 9.45 9.98 7.99
C LEU A 106 10.78 10.34 7.34
N LEU A 107 10.93 10.08 6.03
CA LEU A 107 12.21 10.24 5.34
C LEU A 107 12.33 11.57 4.57
N LEU A 108 11.22 12.26 4.30
CA LEU A 108 11.26 13.55 3.61
C LEU A 108 11.09 14.73 4.59
N VAL A 109 10.36 14.57 5.69
CA VAL A 109 10.01 15.67 6.61
C VAL A 109 11.22 16.36 7.24
N PRO A 110 12.24 15.66 7.78
CA PRO A 110 13.37 16.34 8.41
C PRO A 110 14.02 17.36 7.48
N ASP A 111 14.30 16.96 6.24
CA ASP A 111 14.99 17.81 5.27
C ASP A 111 14.11 18.94 4.71
N ILE A 112 12.80 18.69 4.58
CA ILE A 112 11.88 19.69 4.02
C ILE A 112 11.53 20.75 5.06
N THR A 113 11.34 20.36 6.33
CA THR A 113 10.98 21.30 7.40
C THR A 113 12.13 22.23 7.78
N GLU A 114 13.38 21.83 7.56
CA GLU A 114 14.55 22.69 7.69
C GLU A 114 14.62 23.80 6.63
N ARG A 115 13.90 23.65 5.51
CA ARG A 115 13.83 24.66 4.44
C ARG A 115 12.72 25.66 4.72
N GLU A 116 11.47 25.25 4.51
CA GLU A 116 10.28 26.06 4.72
C GLU A 116 9.06 25.19 5.05
N TRP A 117 8.18 25.68 5.91
CA TRP A 117 6.92 24.99 6.25
C TRP A 117 5.97 24.83 5.05
N SER A 118 6.03 25.74 4.09
CA SER A 118 5.28 25.70 2.81
C SER A 118 5.62 24.45 2.00
N ASP A 119 6.90 24.11 1.88
CA ASP A 119 7.37 22.94 1.13
C ASP A 119 6.84 21.64 1.74
N PHE A 120 6.79 21.57 3.08
CA PHE A 120 6.22 20.42 3.79
C PHE A 120 4.72 20.28 3.49
N ALA A 121 3.97 21.37 3.53
CA ALA A 121 2.55 21.37 3.20
C ALA A 121 2.32 20.93 1.74
N THR A 122 3.16 21.37 0.80
CA THR A 122 3.11 20.96 -0.60
C THR A 122 3.29 19.44 -0.74
N VAL A 123 4.33 18.86 -0.14
CA VAL A 123 4.55 17.40 -0.22
C VAL A 123 3.43 16.62 0.46
N LEU A 124 2.91 17.11 1.59
CA LEU A 124 1.82 16.47 2.31
C LEU A 124 0.54 16.43 1.45
N ILE A 125 0.18 17.53 0.80
CA ILE A 125 -0.99 17.62 -0.08
C ILE A 125 -0.82 16.69 -1.28
N MET A 126 0.32 16.74 -1.97
CA MET A 126 0.62 15.84 -3.08
C MET A 126 0.53 14.36 -2.68
N TYR A 127 1.01 14.01 -1.49
CA TYR A 127 0.94 12.64 -1.00
C TYR A 127 -0.51 12.22 -0.68
N ALA A 128 -1.28 13.11 -0.05
CA ALA A 128 -2.69 12.87 0.23
C ALA A 128 -3.51 12.68 -1.05
N GLU A 129 -3.25 13.47 -2.09
CA GLU A 129 -3.88 13.33 -3.41
C GLU A 129 -3.53 11.99 -4.06
N ALA A 130 -2.24 11.63 -4.10
CA ALA A 130 -1.78 10.36 -4.64
C ALA A 130 -2.43 9.17 -3.92
N MET A 131 -2.49 9.22 -2.59
CA MET A 131 -3.12 8.19 -1.77
C MET A 131 -4.62 8.12 -1.97
N ALA A 132 -5.33 9.26 -2.03
CA ALA A 132 -6.77 9.30 -2.23
C ALA A 132 -7.16 8.70 -3.58
N ILE A 133 -6.46 9.07 -4.66
CA ILE A 133 -6.67 8.50 -5.99
C ILE A 133 -6.36 7.00 -5.99
N ASN A 134 -5.22 6.59 -5.41
CA ASN A 134 -4.81 5.19 -5.36
C ASN A 134 -5.82 4.32 -4.59
N LEU A 135 -6.26 4.78 -3.41
CA LEU A 135 -7.26 4.10 -2.59
C LEU A 135 -8.59 3.98 -3.33
N GLY A 136 -9.09 5.08 -3.89
CA GLY A 136 -10.35 5.11 -4.61
C GLY A 136 -10.36 4.16 -5.81
N ILE A 137 -9.29 4.15 -6.61
CA ILE A 137 -9.15 3.22 -7.75
C ILE A 137 -9.05 1.77 -7.26
N THR A 138 -8.20 1.51 -6.27
CA THR A 138 -8.00 0.16 -5.72
C THR A 138 -9.30 -0.44 -5.22
N ASP A 139 -10.05 0.31 -4.41
CA ASP A 139 -11.31 -0.17 -3.85
C ASP A 139 -12.41 -0.25 -4.90
N THR A 140 -12.46 0.68 -5.86
CA THR A 140 -13.41 0.60 -6.97
C THR A 140 -13.20 -0.68 -7.78
N VAL A 141 -11.94 -1.00 -8.15
CA VAL A 141 -11.63 -2.25 -8.86
C VAL A 141 -11.99 -3.46 -8.03
N LYS A 142 -11.65 -3.48 -6.73
CA LYS A 142 -12.00 -4.60 -5.84
C LYS A 142 -13.49 -4.87 -5.79
N VAL A 143 -14.28 -3.81 -5.70
CA VAL A 143 -15.73 -3.91 -5.65
C VAL A 143 -16.31 -4.37 -6.98
N LEU A 144 -15.85 -3.80 -8.11
CA LEU A 144 -16.32 -4.18 -9.44
C LEU A 144 -15.97 -5.63 -9.81
N VAL A 145 -14.79 -6.10 -9.39
CA VAL A 145 -14.32 -7.46 -9.69
C VAL A 145 -14.94 -8.48 -8.73
N ASN A 146 -15.28 -8.08 -7.50
CA ASN A 146 -15.97 -8.91 -6.50
C ASN A 146 -15.36 -10.32 -6.33
N ARG A 147 -14.02 -10.40 -6.33
CA ARG A 147 -13.29 -11.68 -6.32
C ARG A 147 -13.13 -12.24 -4.90
N LYS A 148 -13.73 -13.41 -4.66
CA LYS A 148 -13.55 -14.26 -3.47
C LYS A 148 -12.08 -14.43 -3.06
N ARG A 149 -11.78 -14.24 -1.78
CA ARG A 149 -10.44 -14.39 -1.21
C ARG A 149 -10.05 -15.87 -1.11
N PRO A 150 -8.76 -16.21 -1.30
CA PRO A 150 -8.30 -17.59 -1.26
C PRO A 150 -8.64 -18.34 0.04
N TYR A 151 -8.67 -17.65 1.19
CA TYR A 151 -8.98 -18.29 2.48
C TYR A 151 -10.40 -18.88 2.55
N LEU A 152 -11.34 -18.43 1.70
CA LEU A 152 -12.69 -18.99 1.65
C LEU A 152 -12.69 -20.46 1.22
N TYR A 153 -11.73 -20.85 0.39
CA TYR A 153 -11.54 -22.20 -0.14
C TYR A 153 -10.72 -23.10 0.80
N ASN A 154 -10.19 -22.55 1.90
CA ASN A 154 -9.30 -23.28 2.80
C ASN A 154 -10.10 -24.02 3.89
N ASN A 155 -9.92 -25.35 3.99
CA ASN A 155 -10.59 -26.18 4.99
C ASN A 155 -10.02 -26.02 6.41
N SER A 156 -8.80 -25.48 6.56
CA SER A 156 -8.20 -25.20 7.87
C SER A 156 -8.69 -23.88 8.50
N VAL A 157 -9.45 -23.06 7.76
CA VAL A 157 -10.01 -21.80 8.24
C VAL A 157 -11.45 -22.04 8.70
N SER A 158 -11.78 -21.65 9.93
CA SER A 158 -13.12 -21.87 10.49
C SER A 158 -14.19 -21.10 9.72
N MET A 159 -15.39 -21.67 9.61
CA MET A 159 -16.53 -21.03 8.95
C MET A 159 -16.82 -19.64 9.56
N GLN A 160 -16.76 -19.52 10.89
CA GLN A 160 -16.91 -18.24 11.58
C GLN A 160 -15.90 -17.18 11.10
N LYS A 161 -14.62 -17.55 10.92
CA LYS A 161 -13.61 -16.62 10.38
C LYS A 161 -13.92 -16.23 8.94
N LYS A 162 -14.49 -17.14 8.15
CA LYS A 162 -14.85 -16.88 6.75
C LYS A 162 -15.98 -15.86 6.65
N ILE A 163 -17.05 -16.06 7.40
CA ILE A 163 -18.23 -15.19 7.46
C ILE A 163 -17.88 -13.82 8.05
N ASN A 164 -17.08 -13.78 9.13
CA ASN A 164 -16.65 -12.53 9.77
C ASN A 164 -15.85 -11.61 8.84
N GLY A 165 -15.37 -12.11 7.69
CA GLY A 165 -14.72 -11.28 6.68
C GLY A 165 -15.66 -10.30 5.98
N GLY A 166 -16.97 -10.55 5.98
CA GLY A 166 -17.98 -9.69 5.36
C GLY A 166 -17.64 -9.33 3.91
N SER A 167 -17.82 -8.07 3.53
CA SER A 167 -17.44 -7.55 2.20
C SER A 167 -15.94 -7.69 1.91
N GLY A 168 -15.09 -7.73 2.94
CA GLY A 168 -13.66 -7.98 2.78
C GLY A 168 -13.34 -9.34 2.18
N SER A 169 -14.21 -10.33 2.35
CA SER A 169 -14.03 -11.70 1.84
C SER A 169 -14.03 -11.80 0.31
N VAL A 170 -14.52 -10.78 -0.39
CA VAL A 170 -14.63 -10.72 -1.84
C VAL A 170 -13.83 -9.57 -2.47
N LYS A 171 -12.98 -8.90 -1.68
CA LYS A 171 -12.10 -7.80 -2.13
C LYS A 171 -10.65 -8.24 -2.25
N SER A 172 -10.40 -9.27 -3.06
CA SER A 172 -9.04 -9.85 -3.23
C SER A 172 -8.24 -9.28 -4.39
N PHE A 173 -8.88 -8.75 -5.45
CA PHE A 173 -8.19 -8.32 -6.66
C PHE A 173 -8.22 -6.81 -6.88
N TYR A 174 -7.09 -6.14 -7.09
CA TYR A 174 -5.72 -6.57 -6.74
C TYR A 174 -5.43 -6.26 -5.26
N SER A 175 -4.26 -6.64 -4.74
CA SER A 175 -3.92 -6.45 -3.33
C SER A 175 -3.96 -4.96 -2.92
N GLY A 176 -4.62 -4.68 -1.79
CA GLY A 176 -4.71 -3.32 -1.23
C GLY A 176 -3.39 -2.90 -0.58
N HIS A 177 -2.81 -3.78 0.23
CA HIS A 177 -1.51 -3.58 0.87
C HIS A 177 -0.42 -3.28 -0.17
N THR A 178 -0.37 -4.08 -1.24
CA THR A 178 0.60 -3.90 -2.31
C THR A 178 0.37 -2.59 -3.06
N SER A 179 -0.88 -2.29 -3.40
CA SER A 179 -1.25 -1.01 -4.05
C SER A 179 -0.74 0.20 -3.26
N ILE A 180 -1.09 0.27 -1.98
CA ILE A 180 -0.75 1.38 -1.11
C ILE A 180 0.76 1.46 -0.90
N ALA A 181 1.43 0.33 -0.62
CA ALA A 181 2.86 0.32 -0.38
C ALA A 181 3.67 0.76 -1.61
N PHE A 182 3.25 0.36 -2.82
CA PHE A 182 3.89 0.84 -4.06
C PHE A 182 3.61 2.32 -4.31
N CYS A 183 2.40 2.80 -4.05
CA CYS A 183 2.07 4.23 -4.13
C CYS A 183 3.03 5.05 -3.24
N SER A 184 3.20 4.65 -1.98
CA SER A 184 4.12 5.30 -1.04
C SER A 184 5.59 5.20 -1.46
N ALA A 185 6.04 4.01 -1.88
CA ALA A 185 7.43 3.80 -2.28
C ALA A 185 7.81 4.60 -3.53
N VAL A 186 6.93 4.64 -4.54
CA VAL A 186 7.13 5.43 -5.76
C VAL A 186 7.10 6.93 -5.44
N PHE A 187 6.16 7.38 -4.60
CA PHE A 187 6.10 8.77 -4.17
C PHE A 187 7.39 9.20 -3.47
N LEU A 188 7.83 8.45 -2.45
CA LEU A 188 9.09 8.68 -1.74
C LEU A 188 10.27 8.72 -2.71
N SER A 189 10.38 7.71 -3.58
CA SER A 189 11.44 7.61 -4.58
C SER A 189 11.51 8.83 -5.50
N LYS A 190 10.35 9.27 -5.99
CA LYS A 190 10.26 10.39 -6.93
C LYS A 190 10.61 11.70 -6.25
N VAL A 191 9.97 11.99 -5.12
CA VAL A 191 10.19 13.24 -4.38
C VAL A 191 11.63 13.35 -3.91
N TYR A 192 12.20 12.27 -3.36
CA TYR A 192 13.60 12.27 -2.97
C TYR A 192 14.54 12.47 -4.17
N SER A 193 14.29 11.82 -5.30
CA SER A 193 15.12 11.97 -6.51
C SER A 193 15.09 13.39 -7.08
N ASP A 194 13.95 14.07 -6.97
CA ASP A 194 13.77 15.44 -7.46
C ASP A 194 14.40 16.48 -6.54
N ILE A 195 14.38 16.26 -5.22
CA ILE A 195 15.06 17.13 -4.23
C ILE A 195 16.58 16.91 -4.27
N TYR A 196 17.03 15.68 -4.58
CA TYR A 196 18.45 15.29 -4.57
C TYR A 196 18.91 14.72 -5.93
N PRO A 197 18.88 15.49 -7.02
CA PRO A 197 19.14 14.99 -8.37
C PRO A 197 20.58 14.54 -8.61
N GLY A 198 21.54 15.04 -7.81
CA GLY A 198 22.95 14.62 -7.87
C GLY A 198 23.28 13.39 -7.00
N SER A 199 22.38 13.00 -6.09
CA SER A 199 22.70 11.97 -5.10
C SER A 199 22.58 10.57 -5.67
N ARG A 200 23.59 9.73 -5.42
CA ARG A 200 23.51 8.28 -5.73
C ARG A 200 22.56 7.54 -4.79
N THR A 201 22.28 8.08 -3.59
CA THR A 201 21.41 7.46 -2.60
C THR A 201 19.98 7.32 -3.08
N ARG A 202 19.54 8.16 -4.04
CA ARG A 202 18.21 8.07 -4.65
C ARG A 202 17.93 6.69 -5.24
N TYR A 203 18.92 6.08 -5.90
CA TYR A 203 18.77 4.74 -6.49
C TYR A 203 18.67 3.66 -5.42
N LEU A 204 19.46 3.79 -4.35
CA LEU A 204 19.40 2.87 -3.22
C LEU A 204 18.05 2.97 -2.51
N LEU A 205 17.58 4.19 -2.22
CA LEU A 205 16.28 4.44 -1.60
C LEU A 205 15.14 3.86 -2.45
N SER A 206 15.17 4.06 -3.77
CA SER A 206 14.19 3.45 -4.68
C SER A 206 14.24 1.94 -4.67
N GLY A 207 15.43 1.34 -4.77
CA GLY A 207 15.59 -0.10 -4.72
C GLY A 207 15.03 -0.69 -3.41
N VAL A 208 15.38 -0.10 -2.27
CA VAL A 208 14.95 -0.55 -0.94
C VAL A 208 13.44 -0.38 -0.77
N SER A 209 12.89 0.80 -1.06
CA SER A 209 11.46 1.09 -0.85
C SER A 209 10.56 0.24 -1.74
N LEU A 210 10.91 0.06 -3.03
CA LEU A 210 10.17 -0.77 -3.97
C LEU A 210 10.27 -2.26 -3.61
N THR A 211 11.44 -2.72 -3.15
CA THR A 211 11.60 -4.11 -2.66
C THR A 211 10.74 -4.34 -1.43
N ALA A 212 10.74 -3.41 -0.46
CA ALA A 212 9.88 -3.49 0.70
C ALA A 212 8.39 -3.56 0.30
N ALA A 213 7.95 -2.69 -0.61
CA ALA A 213 6.59 -2.70 -1.13
C ALA A 213 6.22 -4.03 -1.81
N ALA A 214 7.13 -4.63 -2.59
CA ALA A 214 6.92 -5.93 -3.22
C ALA A 214 6.67 -7.06 -2.22
N THR A 215 7.26 -6.98 -1.01
CA THR A 215 7.08 -8.00 0.04
C THR A 215 5.81 -7.85 0.87
N THR A 216 4.97 -6.86 0.59
CA THR A 216 3.67 -6.68 1.28
C THR A 216 2.59 -7.63 0.80
N GLY A 217 2.77 -8.28 -0.35
CA GLY A 217 1.77 -9.17 -0.94
C GLY A 217 1.54 -10.42 -0.08
N TYR A 218 0.40 -10.46 0.62
CA TYR A 218 -0.09 -11.60 1.38
C TYR A 218 -1.63 -11.60 1.43
#